data_AF-A0A4Y9XME0-F1
#
_entry.id   AF-A0A4Y9XME0-F1
#
_cell.length_a   1.000
_cell.length_b   1.000
_cell.length_c   1.000
_cell.angle_alpha   90.00
_cell.angle_beta   90.00
_cell.angle_gamma   90.00
#
_symmetry.space_group_name_H-M   'P 1'
#
loop_
_entity.id
_entity.type
_entity.pdbx_description
1 polymer ?
#
loop_
_entity_poly.entity_id
_entity_poly.type
_entity_poly.pdbx_seq_one_letter_code
_entity_poly.pdbx_strand_id
1 'polypeptide(L)'
;MQYAPVLFSQAGLSSTTSAFLASGVSGLLNVACTIVTQIFTDDWGRRPSMIWGGSVISGTMLLIGILYASDASATAAGRWTVIALIYIFIVAFSMSWAVVNRIYCSEIQPMRTRAAATSLGQCANWAVNWIIAFTTPLFLHASSSGPYFLFGACALVTVVVCFLFQPESKGVSLEGLDSIFEVSPWRRWVRRRASRMHNTREEPIALGPIIS
;
A
#
# COMPACT_ATOMS: atom_id res chain seq x y z
N MET A 1 13.44 -4.80 -4.88
CA MET A 1 14.39 -5.88 -4.53
C MET A 1 15.83 -5.63 -4.98
N GLN A 2 16.11 -4.84 -6.04
CA GLN A 2 17.50 -4.63 -6.49
C GLN A 2 18.45 -4.01 -5.44
N TYR A 3 17.94 -3.23 -4.47
CA TYR A 3 18.78 -2.57 -3.43
C TYR A 3 18.70 -3.22 -2.05
N ALA A 4 17.98 -4.34 -1.89
CA ALA A 4 17.87 -5.01 -0.59
C ALA A 4 19.25 -5.35 0.04
N PRO A 5 20.26 -5.84 -0.72
CA PRO A 5 21.58 -6.13 -0.15
C PRO A 5 22.31 -4.89 0.39
N VAL A 6 22.14 -3.73 -0.26
CA VAL A 6 22.74 -2.45 0.15
C VAL A 6 22.10 -1.94 1.44
N LEU A 7 20.76 -2.06 1.53
CA LEU A 7 19.98 -1.74 2.74
C LEU A 7 20.44 -2.57 3.96
N PHE A 8 20.61 -3.88 3.80
CA PHE A 8 21.03 -4.76 4.91
C PHE A 8 22.52 -4.57 5.26
N SER A 9 23.36 -4.23 4.28
CA SER A 9 24.75 -3.85 4.54
C SER A 9 24.86 -2.55 5.34
N GLN A 10 24.00 -1.56 5.08
CA GLN A 10 23.93 -0.32 5.86
C GLN A 10 23.37 -0.54 7.29
N ALA A 11 22.57 -1.58 7.50
CA ALA A 11 22.13 -2.02 8.82
C ALA A 11 23.21 -2.81 9.61
N GLY A 12 24.43 -2.98 9.07
CA GLY A 12 25.56 -3.55 9.80
C GLY A 12 25.55 -5.07 9.97
N LEU A 13 24.90 -5.80 9.06
CA LEU A 13 24.95 -7.27 8.97
C LEU A 13 26.07 -7.71 8.01
N SER A 14 26.71 -8.86 8.26
CA SER A 14 27.77 -9.39 7.38
C SER A 14 27.23 -9.64 5.96
N SER A 15 28.08 -9.47 4.94
CA SER A 15 27.71 -9.54 3.52
C SER A 15 27.02 -10.85 3.12
N THR A 16 27.40 -11.98 3.75
CA THR A 16 26.86 -13.31 3.45
C THR A 16 25.47 -13.54 4.06
N THR A 17 25.27 -13.15 5.32
CA THR A 17 23.96 -13.28 6.00
C THR A 17 22.95 -12.28 5.44
N SER A 18 23.42 -11.07 5.09
CA SER A 18 22.61 -10.04 4.42
C SER A 18 22.08 -10.51 3.08
N ALA A 19 22.93 -11.09 2.22
CA ALA A 19 22.50 -11.59 0.93
C ALA A 19 21.51 -12.77 1.04
N PHE A 20 21.73 -13.68 2.00
CA PHE A 20 20.86 -14.85 2.20
C PHE A 20 19.48 -14.47 2.74
N LEU A 21 19.41 -13.58 3.73
CA LEU A 21 18.14 -13.08 4.28
C LEU A 21 17.41 -12.18 3.26
N ALA A 22 18.14 -11.30 2.57
CA ALA A 22 17.58 -10.37 1.60
C ALA A 22 16.99 -11.08 0.37
N SER A 23 17.63 -12.14 -0.09
CA SER A 23 17.26 -12.77 -1.36
C SER A 23 16.51 -14.08 -1.16
N GLY A 24 16.95 -14.93 -0.22
CA GLY A 24 16.35 -16.25 0.03
C GLY A 24 15.04 -16.15 0.82
N VAL A 25 15.09 -15.56 2.02
CA VAL A 25 13.91 -15.48 2.91
C VAL A 25 12.85 -14.55 2.34
N SER A 26 13.26 -13.40 1.79
CA SER A 26 12.32 -12.47 1.15
C SER A 26 11.67 -13.06 -0.10
N GLY A 27 12.40 -13.88 -0.87
CA GLY A 27 11.84 -14.58 -2.04
C GLY A 27 10.77 -15.61 -1.64
N LEU A 28 11.05 -16.43 -0.63
CA LEU A 28 10.11 -17.44 -0.13
C LEU A 28 8.87 -16.80 0.48
N LEU A 29 9.05 -15.75 1.30
CA LEU A 29 7.95 -14.96 1.85
C LEU A 29 7.10 -14.35 0.75
N ASN A 30 7.72 -13.80 -0.29
CA ASN A 30 6.96 -13.19 -1.37
C ASN A 30 6.11 -14.22 -2.13
N VAL A 31 6.65 -15.42 -2.40
CA VAL A 31 5.88 -16.52 -3.02
C VAL A 31 4.73 -16.95 -2.11
N ALA A 32 5.00 -17.22 -0.84
CA ALA A 32 3.98 -17.65 0.12
C ALA A 32 2.87 -16.60 0.29
N CYS A 33 3.25 -15.34 0.48
CA CYS A 33 2.30 -14.23 0.56
C CYS A 33 1.53 -14.06 -0.74
N THR A 34 2.15 -14.20 -1.90
CA THR A 34 1.45 -14.08 -3.19
C THR A 34 0.38 -15.15 -3.34
N ILE A 35 0.68 -16.42 -2.99
CA ILE A 35 -0.30 -17.52 -3.03
C ILE A 35 -1.49 -17.22 -2.10
N VAL A 36 -1.21 -16.84 -0.85
CA VAL A 36 -2.25 -16.47 0.13
C VAL A 36 -3.07 -15.30 -0.40
N THR A 37 -2.42 -14.26 -0.90
CA THR A 37 -3.07 -13.08 -1.47
C THR A 37 -4.01 -13.48 -2.59
N GLN A 38 -3.58 -14.33 -3.52
CA GLN A 38 -4.39 -14.75 -4.64
C GLN A 38 -5.66 -15.49 -4.21
N ILE A 39 -5.59 -16.28 -3.15
CA ILE A 39 -6.76 -16.98 -2.60
C ILE A 39 -7.73 -16.00 -1.93
N PHE A 40 -7.23 -15.02 -1.16
CA PHE A 40 -8.07 -14.10 -0.38
C PHE A 40 -8.45 -12.80 -1.11
N THR A 41 -7.87 -12.53 -2.28
CA THR A 41 -8.10 -11.28 -3.03
C THR A 41 -9.53 -11.14 -3.51
N ASP A 42 -10.22 -12.25 -3.81
CA ASP A 42 -11.60 -12.18 -4.28
C ASP A 42 -12.59 -11.80 -3.15
N ASP A 43 -12.24 -12.14 -1.90
CA ASP A 43 -13.05 -11.84 -0.72
C ASP A 43 -12.82 -10.43 -0.18
N TRP A 44 -11.58 -9.93 -0.23
CA TRP A 44 -11.28 -8.55 0.14
C TRP A 44 -11.60 -7.57 -0.99
N GLY A 45 -12.48 -6.61 -0.72
CA GLY A 45 -12.77 -5.53 -1.67
C GLY A 45 -11.49 -4.82 -2.14
N ARG A 46 -11.49 -4.31 -3.38
CA ARG A 46 -10.30 -3.72 -4.00
C ARG A 46 -9.90 -2.41 -3.31
N ARG A 47 -10.89 -1.61 -2.91
CA ARG A 47 -10.69 -0.32 -2.24
C ARG A 47 -10.14 -0.47 -0.80
N PRO A 48 -10.74 -1.26 0.11
CA PRO A 48 -10.21 -1.41 1.47
C PRO A 48 -8.82 -2.05 1.48
N SER A 49 -8.52 -3.00 0.58
CA SER A 49 -7.20 -3.60 0.49
C SER A 49 -6.12 -2.57 0.10
N MET A 50 -6.38 -1.73 -0.90
CA MET A 50 -5.44 -0.67 -1.33
C MET A 50 -5.19 0.37 -0.23
N ILE A 51 -6.22 0.78 0.51
CA ILE A 51 -6.11 1.75 1.60
C ILE A 51 -5.37 1.16 2.79
N TRP A 52 -5.75 -0.04 3.23
CA TRP A 52 -5.12 -0.70 4.38
C TRP A 52 -3.65 -0.98 4.09
N GLY A 53 -3.36 -1.63 2.96
CA GLY A 53 -1.99 -1.97 2.59
C GLY A 53 -1.12 -0.74 2.38
N GLY A 54 -1.65 0.30 1.73
CA GLY A 54 -0.93 1.56 1.57
C GLY A 54 -0.65 2.28 2.88
N SER A 55 -1.57 2.21 3.86
CA SER A 55 -1.38 2.78 5.19
C SER A 55 -0.26 2.07 5.95
N VAL A 56 -0.21 0.74 5.87
CA VAL A 56 0.85 -0.08 6.48
C VAL A 56 2.20 0.19 5.81
N ILE A 57 2.24 0.27 4.48
CA ILE A 57 3.44 0.62 3.71
C ILE A 57 3.96 2.01 4.10
N SER A 58 3.09 3.02 4.14
CA SER A 58 3.48 4.37 4.50
C SER A 58 3.99 4.44 5.93
N GLY A 59 3.26 3.86 6.89
CA GLY A 59 3.67 3.83 8.30
C GLY A 59 5.01 3.13 8.51
N THR A 60 5.21 1.95 7.91
CA THR A 60 6.48 1.21 8.03
C THR A 60 7.65 1.97 7.42
N MET A 61 7.48 2.59 6.23
CA MET A 61 8.51 3.43 5.61
C MET A 61 8.87 4.64 6.46
N LEU A 62 7.89 5.35 7.00
CA LEU A 62 8.12 6.51 7.87
C LEU A 62 8.83 6.11 9.17
N LEU A 63 8.45 4.99 9.78
CA LEU A 63 9.11 4.46 10.98
C LEU A 63 10.56 4.09 10.72
N ILE A 64 10.86 3.44 9.59
CA ILE A 64 12.25 3.15 9.17
C ILE A 64 13.02 4.46 8.99
N GLY A 65 12.43 5.46 8.33
CA GLY A 65 13.04 6.78 8.17
C GLY A 65 13.39 7.45 9.50
N ILE A 66 12.50 7.38 10.49
CA ILE A 66 12.72 7.92 11.85
C ILE A 66 13.85 7.16 12.56
N LEU A 67 13.90 5.83 12.45
CA LEU A 67 14.96 5.02 13.06
C LEU A 67 16.35 5.34 12.50
N TYR A 68 16.45 5.61 11.20
CA TYR A 68 17.70 6.05 10.58
C TYR A 68 18.03 7.52 10.90
N ALA A 69 17.04 8.41 11.03
CA ALA A 69 17.27 9.81 11.37
C ALA A 69 17.67 10.03 12.84
N SER A 70 17.24 9.14 13.74
CA SER A 70 17.56 9.19 15.18
C SER A 70 18.82 8.41 15.56
N ASP A 71 19.53 7.83 14.59
CA ASP A 71 20.68 6.94 14.77
C ASP A 71 20.41 5.70 15.65
N ALA A 72 19.14 5.44 15.99
CA ALA A 72 18.71 4.28 16.76
C ALA A 72 19.01 2.96 16.03
N SER A 73 19.13 2.99 14.70
CA SER A 73 19.60 1.88 13.87
C SER A 73 21.04 1.43 14.16
N ALA A 74 21.85 2.22 14.87
CA ALA A 74 23.19 1.79 15.27
C ALA A 74 23.16 0.66 16.30
N THR A 75 22.10 0.60 17.13
CA THR A 75 21.91 -0.42 18.18
C THR A 75 21.45 -1.76 17.61
N ALA A 76 21.81 -2.87 18.27
CA ALA A 76 21.37 -4.21 17.86
C ALA A 76 19.83 -4.31 17.80
N ALA A 77 19.12 -3.72 18.77
CA ALA A 77 17.66 -3.69 18.80
C ALA A 77 17.09 -2.93 17.59
N GLY A 78 17.62 -1.74 17.28
CA GLY A 78 17.17 -0.94 16.13
C GLY A 78 17.34 -1.65 14.80
N ARG A 79 18.44 -2.38 14.60
CA ARG A 79 18.68 -3.19 13.38
C ARG A 79 17.61 -4.25 13.18
N TRP A 80 17.31 -5.03 14.23
CA TRP A 80 16.26 -6.05 14.17
C TRP A 80 14.87 -5.44 13.92
N THR A 81 14.59 -4.28 14.50
CA THR A 81 13.34 -3.54 14.24
C THR A 81 13.24 -3.12 12.77
N VAL A 82 14.30 -2.57 12.17
CA VAL A 82 14.31 -2.20 10.74
C VAL A 82 14.05 -3.42 9.86
N ILE A 83 14.70 -4.55 10.14
CA ILE A 83 14.51 -5.80 9.40
C ILE A 83 13.04 -6.27 9.49
N ALA A 84 12.46 -6.26 10.70
CA ALA A 84 11.07 -6.64 10.91
C ALA A 84 10.11 -5.70 10.14
N LEU A 85 10.35 -4.39 10.16
CA LEU A 85 9.56 -3.41 9.42
C LEU A 85 9.66 -3.62 7.90
N ILE A 86 10.85 -3.99 7.38
CA ILE A 86 11.03 -4.34 5.96
C ILE A 86 10.18 -5.56 5.59
N TYR A 87 10.15 -6.59 6.44
CA TYR A 87 9.30 -7.76 6.17
C TYR A 87 7.81 -7.44 6.22
N ILE A 88 7.37 -6.63 7.19
CA ILE A 88 5.97 -6.17 7.26
C ILE A 88 5.62 -5.36 5.99
N PHE A 89 6.51 -4.48 5.55
CA PHE A 89 6.36 -3.75 4.29
C PHE A 89 6.21 -4.70 3.10
N ILE A 90 7.07 -5.73 2.98
CA ILE A 90 6.99 -6.71 1.87
C ILE A 90 5.65 -7.43 1.89
N VAL A 91 5.24 -7.95 3.04
CA VAL A 91 3.98 -8.68 3.20
C VAL A 91 2.79 -7.80 2.86
N ALA A 92 2.75 -6.58 3.40
CA ALA A 92 1.68 -5.62 3.12
C ALA A 92 1.63 -5.23 1.63
N PHE A 93 2.78 -4.98 1.00
CA PHE A 93 2.87 -4.65 -0.42
C PHE A 93 2.41 -5.80 -1.31
N SER A 94 2.86 -7.02 -1.04
CA SER A 94 2.46 -8.20 -1.80
C SER A 94 0.96 -8.49 -1.67
N MET A 95 0.39 -8.35 -0.47
CA MET A 95 -1.04 -8.60 -0.22
C MET A 95 -1.99 -7.53 -0.73
N SER A 96 -1.49 -6.33 -1.03
CA SER A 96 -2.32 -5.22 -1.48
C SER A 96 -1.89 -4.75 -2.86
N TRP A 97 -0.90 -3.87 -2.93
CA TRP A 97 -0.58 -3.11 -4.12
C TRP A 97 -0.01 -3.97 -5.25
N ALA A 98 0.68 -5.07 -4.97
CA ALA A 98 1.27 -5.91 -6.01
C ALA A 98 0.19 -6.57 -6.90
N VAL A 99 -0.84 -7.13 -6.28
CA VAL A 99 -1.90 -7.90 -6.96
C VAL A 99 -3.13 -7.04 -7.22
N VAL A 100 -3.64 -6.36 -6.20
CA VAL A 100 -4.91 -5.62 -6.27
C VAL A 100 -4.82 -4.44 -7.23
N ASN A 101 -3.68 -3.74 -7.29
CA ASN A 101 -3.53 -2.64 -8.24
C ASN A 101 -3.62 -3.11 -9.70
N ARG A 102 -3.04 -4.28 -10.01
CA ARG A 102 -3.08 -4.84 -11.37
C ARG A 102 -4.49 -5.25 -11.76
N ILE A 103 -5.19 -5.92 -10.85
CA ILE A 103 -6.58 -6.33 -11.03
C ILE A 103 -7.45 -5.09 -11.24
N TYR A 104 -7.34 -4.11 -10.33
CA TYR A 104 -8.12 -2.87 -10.40
C TYR A 104 -7.89 -2.12 -11.71
N CYS A 105 -6.64 -1.95 -12.15
CA CYS A 105 -6.32 -1.34 -13.44
C CYS A 105 -6.95 -2.07 -14.63
N SER A 106 -7.06 -3.40 -14.57
CA SER A 106 -7.71 -4.17 -15.64
C SER A 106 -9.24 -4.08 -15.61
N GLU A 107 -9.83 -3.96 -14.41
CA GLU A 107 -11.28 -3.84 -14.21
C GLU A 107 -11.80 -2.47 -14.69
N ILE A 108 -11.10 -1.38 -14.38
CA ILE A 108 -11.53 -0.01 -14.72
C ILE A 108 -11.41 0.32 -16.21
N GLN A 109 -10.70 -0.49 -16.99
CA GLN A 109 -10.42 -0.20 -18.39
C GLN A 109 -11.55 -0.72 -19.31
N PRO A 110 -12.11 0.15 -20.17
CA PRO A 110 -13.05 -0.27 -21.20
C PRO A 110 -12.43 -1.31 -22.13
N MET A 111 -13.19 -2.35 -22.49
CA MET A 111 -12.70 -3.47 -23.31
C MET A 111 -12.00 -3.02 -24.60
N ARG A 112 -12.49 -1.94 -25.23
CA ARG A 112 -11.95 -1.41 -26.48
C ARG A 112 -10.56 -0.79 -26.36
N THR A 113 -10.23 -0.18 -25.23
CA THR A 113 -8.96 0.54 -25.01
C THR A 113 -8.03 -0.14 -24.01
N ARG A 114 -8.48 -1.24 -23.39
CA ARG A 114 -7.74 -2.00 -22.37
C ARG A 114 -6.32 -2.36 -22.80
N ALA A 115 -6.13 -2.87 -24.02
CA ALA A 115 -4.80 -3.25 -24.49
C ALA A 115 -3.82 -2.06 -24.55
N ALA A 116 -4.26 -0.92 -25.11
CA ALA A 116 -3.45 0.29 -25.22
C ALA A 116 -3.20 0.97 -23.86
N ALA A 117 -4.22 1.02 -23.00
CA ALA A 117 -4.10 1.59 -21.67
C ALA A 117 -3.18 0.73 -20.76
N THR A 118 -3.29 -0.60 -20.87
CA THR A 118 -2.41 -1.53 -20.17
C THR A 118 -0.96 -1.41 -20.65
N SER A 119 -0.71 -1.36 -21.96
CA SER A 119 0.66 -1.23 -22.48
C SER A 119 1.31 0.09 -22.06
N LEU A 120 0.58 1.21 -22.16
CA LEU A 120 1.07 2.51 -21.69
C LEU A 120 1.35 2.50 -20.18
N GLY A 121 0.47 1.89 -19.39
CA GLY A 121 0.67 1.72 -17.95
C GLY A 121 1.92 0.91 -17.61
N GLN A 122 2.19 -0.16 -18.37
CA GLN A 122 3.42 -0.95 -18.22
C GLN A 122 4.65 -0.11 -18.60
N CYS A 123 4.62 0.60 -19.73
CA CYS A 123 5.72 1.49 -20.14
C CYS A 123 6.02 2.55 -19.08
N ALA A 124 4.99 3.19 -18.52
CA ALA A 124 5.15 4.15 -17.43
C ALA A 124 5.73 3.50 -16.17
N ASN A 125 5.29 2.29 -15.81
CA ASN A 125 5.85 1.55 -14.69
C ASN A 125 7.35 1.26 -14.88
N TRP A 126 7.74 0.79 -16.07
CA TRP A 126 9.14 0.53 -16.40
C TRP A 126 9.98 1.81 -16.40
N ALA A 127 9.46 2.91 -16.93
CA ALA A 127 10.14 4.22 -16.92
C ALA A 127 10.39 4.70 -15.48
N VAL A 128 9.38 4.62 -14.61
CA VAL A 128 9.52 4.97 -13.19
C VAL A 128 10.53 4.06 -12.49
N ASN A 129 10.49 2.75 -12.74
CA ASN A 129 11.47 1.81 -12.19
C ASN A 129 12.90 2.17 -12.63
N TRP A 130 13.07 2.58 -13.89
CA TRP A 130 14.36 3.01 -14.42
C TRP A 130 14.85 4.27 -13.69
N ILE A 131 14.01 5.30 -13.57
CA ILE A 131 14.32 6.53 -12.84
C ILE A 131 14.73 6.22 -11.39
N ILE A 132 13.96 5.38 -10.69
CA ILE A 132 14.26 4.98 -9.31
C ILE A 132 15.59 4.24 -9.25
N ALA A 133 15.88 3.33 -10.18
CA ALA A 133 17.13 2.59 -10.20
C ALA A 133 18.37 3.51 -10.34
N PHE A 134 18.29 4.54 -11.19
CA PHE A 134 19.41 5.49 -11.31
C PHE A 134 19.49 6.49 -10.14
N THR A 135 18.34 6.92 -9.60
CA THR A 135 18.29 7.96 -8.58
C THR A 135 18.57 7.42 -7.17
N THR A 136 18.13 6.20 -6.86
CA THR A 136 18.28 5.59 -5.53
C THR A 136 19.71 5.54 -5.00
N PRO A 137 20.74 5.11 -5.75
CA PRO A 137 22.11 5.11 -5.23
C PRO A 137 22.65 6.52 -4.94
N LEU A 138 22.30 7.51 -5.77
CA LEU A 138 22.66 8.91 -5.54
C LEU A 138 21.97 9.47 -4.28
N PHE A 139 20.70 9.12 -4.08
CA PHE A 139 19.91 9.57 -2.93
C PHE A 139 20.39 8.94 -1.62
N LEU A 140 20.72 7.64 -1.63
CA LEU A 140 21.28 6.94 -0.47
C LEU A 140 22.68 7.44 -0.09
N HIS A 141 23.47 7.90 -1.07
CA HIS A 141 24.77 8.52 -0.79
C HIS A 141 24.62 9.91 -0.16
N ALA A 142 23.53 10.63 -0.46
CA ALA A 142 23.25 11.95 0.09
C ALA A 142 22.57 11.90 1.47
N SER A 143 21.71 10.91 1.72
CA SER A 143 21.01 10.75 2.99
C SER A 143 20.58 9.30 3.22
N SER A 144 20.91 8.77 4.39
CA SER A 144 20.48 7.44 4.83
C SER A 144 18.98 7.37 5.16
N SER A 145 18.36 8.47 5.56
CA SER A 145 16.94 8.50 5.99
C SER A 145 15.99 9.10 4.94
N GLY A 146 16.47 10.01 4.10
CA GLY A 146 15.68 10.75 3.11
C GLY A 146 14.81 9.90 2.16
N PRO A 147 15.34 8.80 1.56
CA PRO A 147 14.55 7.97 0.65
C PRO A 147 13.29 7.39 1.32
N TYR A 148 13.37 6.97 2.58
CA TYR A 148 12.24 6.37 3.29
C TYR A 148 11.12 7.37 3.56
N PHE A 149 11.48 8.62 3.91
CA PHE A 149 10.48 9.68 4.06
C PHE A 149 9.83 10.05 2.74
N LEU A 150 10.61 10.13 1.65
CA LEU A 150 10.07 10.41 0.32
C LEU A 150 9.08 9.33 -0.12
N PHE A 151 9.49 8.06 -0.08
CA PHE A 151 8.63 6.96 -0.50
C PHE A 151 7.45 6.76 0.45
N GLY A 152 7.64 6.93 1.76
CA GLY A 152 6.57 6.87 2.76
C GLY A 152 5.51 7.97 2.56
N ALA A 153 5.94 9.20 2.25
CA ALA A 153 5.06 10.31 1.94
C ALA A 153 4.32 10.11 0.62
N CYS A 154 5.01 9.68 -0.44
CA CYS A 154 4.38 9.33 -1.71
C CYS A 154 3.33 8.23 -1.52
N ALA A 155 3.62 7.21 -0.72
CA ALA A 155 2.67 6.16 -0.40
C ALA A 155 1.44 6.71 0.35
N LEU A 156 1.64 7.63 1.29
CA LEU A 156 0.55 8.29 2.01
C LEU A 156 -0.35 9.09 1.06
N VAL A 157 0.25 9.86 0.15
CA VAL A 157 -0.50 10.62 -0.86
C VAL A 157 -1.32 9.67 -1.73
N THR A 158 -0.75 8.55 -2.17
CA THR A 158 -1.49 7.52 -2.92
C THR A 158 -2.66 6.97 -2.11
N VAL A 159 -2.50 6.70 -0.81
CA VAL A 159 -3.60 6.27 0.06
C VAL A 159 -4.71 7.32 0.11
N VAL A 160 -4.37 8.60 0.24
CA VAL A 160 -5.34 9.70 0.25
C VAL A 160 -6.08 9.77 -1.09
N VAL A 161 -5.36 9.66 -2.21
CA VAL A 161 -5.95 9.64 -3.56
C VAL A 161 -6.89 8.44 -3.71
N CYS A 162 -6.47 7.24 -3.31
CA CYS A 162 -7.31 6.05 -3.33
C CYS A 162 -8.57 6.23 -2.45
N PHE A 163 -8.41 6.81 -1.27
CA PHE A 163 -9.54 7.05 -0.38
C PHE A 163 -10.58 8.00 -0.99
N LEU A 164 -10.13 9.07 -1.64
CA LEU A 164 -11.01 10.11 -2.22
C LEU A 164 -11.62 9.71 -3.56
N PHE A 165 -10.82 9.12 -4.45
CA PHE A 165 -11.15 8.94 -5.87
C PHE A 165 -11.38 7.49 -6.29
N GLN A 166 -10.87 6.49 -5.58
CA GLN A 166 -11.01 5.09 -5.99
C GLN A 166 -12.36 4.51 -5.56
N PRO A 167 -13.30 4.23 -6.48
CA PRO A 167 -14.50 3.47 -6.14
C PRO A 167 -14.20 2.00 -5.90
N GLU A 168 -15.11 1.33 -5.19
CA GLU A 168 -15.11 -0.12 -5.07
C GLU A 168 -15.60 -0.76 -6.37
N SER A 169 -14.81 -1.68 -6.93
CA SER A 169 -15.11 -2.41 -8.17
C SER A 169 -15.64 -3.83 -7.91
N LYS A 170 -15.57 -4.33 -6.67
CA LYS A 170 -16.04 -5.69 -6.34
C LYS A 170 -17.54 -5.87 -6.64
N GLY A 171 -17.86 -6.90 -7.42
CA GLY A 171 -19.23 -7.35 -7.67
C GLY A 171 -20.00 -6.56 -8.74
N VAL A 172 -19.30 -5.76 -9.54
CA VAL A 172 -19.90 -4.90 -10.58
C VAL A 172 -19.60 -5.51 -11.94
N SER A 173 -20.61 -5.61 -12.81
CA SER A 173 -20.40 -6.04 -14.19
C SER A 173 -19.57 -5.00 -14.96
N LEU A 174 -18.78 -5.45 -15.94
CA LEU A 174 -17.92 -4.56 -16.75
C LEU A 174 -18.69 -3.45 -17.46
N GLU A 175 -19.97 -3.67 -17.74
CA GLU A 175 -20.89 -2.72 -18.38
C GLU A 175 -21.42 -1.64 -17.41
N GLY A 176 -21.45 -1.92 -16.10
CA GLY A 176 -21.94 -1.01 -15.06
C GLY A 176 -20.86 -0.13 -14.44
N LEU A 177 -19.58 -0.34 -14.76
CA LEU A 177 -18.44 0.33 -14.14
C LEU A 177 -18.45 1.85 -14.38
N ASP A 178 -18.90 2.30 -15.56
CA ASP A 178 -18.99 3.73 -15.89
C ASP A 178 -19.89 4.49 -14.90
N SER A 179 -21.02 3.88 -14.50
CA SER A 179 -21.98 4.48 -13.55
C SER A 179 -21.38 4.69 -12.14
N ILE A 180 -20.35 3.93 -11.78
CA ILE A 180 -19.70 4.01 -10.47
C ILE A 180 -18.72 5.17 -10.39
N PHE A 181 -18.17 5.60 -11.54
CA PHE A 181 -17.29 6.75 -11.63
C PHE A 181 -18.04 8.08 -11.73
N GLU A 182 -19.34 8.09 -12.07
CA GLU A 182 -20.17 9.30 -12.13
C GLU A 182 -20.26 10.02 -10.77
N VAL A 183 -20.19 9.29 -9.66
CA VAL A 183 -20.23 9.88 -8.31
C VAL A 183 -18.98 9.52 -7.52
N SER A 184 -18.18 10.55 -7.22
CA SER A 184 -16.94 10.37 -6.48
C SER A 184 -17.17 9.63 -5.14
N PRO A 185 -16.32 8.65 -4.79
CA PRO A 185 -16.46 7.87 -3.55
C PRO A 185 -16.54 8.75 -2.30
N TRP A 186 -15.77 9.84 -2.26
CA TRP A 186 -15.82 10.84 -1.20
C TRP A 186 -17.23 11.44 -1.03
N ARG A 187 -17.87 11.89 -2.12
CA ARG A 187 -19.22 12.46 -2.07
C ARG A 187 -20.24 11.44 -1.58
N ARG A 188 -20.12 10.16 -1.97
CA ARG A 188 -20.98 9.08 -1.46
C ARG A 188 -20.76 8.84 0.04
N TRP A 189 -19.52 8.83 0.50
CA TRP A 189 -19.20 8.66 1.93
C TRP A 189 -19.74 9.83 2.77
N VAL A 190 -19.52 11.07 2.33
CA VAL A 190 -20.03 12.27 3.02
C VAL A 190 -21.56 12.24 3.11
N ARG A 191 -22.26 11.92 2.00
CA ARG A 191 -23.72 11.80 1.99
C ARG A 191 -24.20 10.73 2.96
N ARG A 192 -23.62 9.52 2.94
CA ARG A 192 -23.98 8.44 3.89
C ARG A 192 -23.75 8.85 5.35
N ARG A 193 -22.65 9.55 5.64
CA ARG A 193 -22.34 10.02 7.00
C ARG A 193 -23.31 11.11 7.44
N ALA A 194 -23.67 12.04 6.56
CA ALA A 194 -24.68 13.06 6.83
C ALA A 194 -26.06 12.43 7.10
N SER A 195 -26.49 11.45 6.29
CA SER A 195 -27.75 10.72 6.51
C SER A 195 -27.76 9.94 7.83
N ARG A 196 -26.65 9.29 8.21
CA ARG A 196 -26.54 8.62 9.51
C ARG A 196 -26.68 9.61 10.68
N MET A 197 -26.04 10.78 10.60
CA MET A 197 -26.15 11.80 11.64
C MET A 197 -27.55 12.42 11.75
N HIS A 198 -28.32 12.45 10.65
CA HIS A 198 -29.71 12.88 10.69
C HIS A 198 -30.61 11.82 11.36
N ASN A 199 -30.43 10.54 11.02
CA ASN A 199 -31.23 9.45 11.59
C ASN A 199 -31.02 9.28 13.11
N THR A 200 -29.80 9.51 13.62
CA THR A 200 -29.52 9.46 15.07
C THR A 200 -30.10 10.64 15.85
N ARG A 201 -30.51 11.72 15.19
CA ARG A 201 -31.22 12.84 15.84
C ARG A 201 -32.74 12.60 15.95
N GLU A 202 -33.28 11.66 15.18
CA GLU A 202 -34.71 11.35 15.15
C GLU A 202 -35.10 10.14 16.01
N GLU A 203 -34.14 9.34 16.51
CA GLU A 203 -34.42 8.37 17.57
C GLU A 203 -34.57 9.11 18.91
N PRO A 204 -35.79 9.28 19.46
CA PRO A 204 -35.94 9.77 20.81
C PRO A 204 -35.36 8.68 21.72
N ILE A 205 -34.57 9.10 22.71
CA ILE A 205 -34.14 8.23 23.81
C ILE A 205 -35.40 7.58 24.38
N ALA A 206 -35.64 6.31 24.03
CA ALA A 206 -36.71 5.52 24.62
C ALA A 206 -36.33 5.35 26.10
N LEU A 207 -36.84 6.27 26.92
CA LEU A 207 -36.85 6.13 28.37
C LEU A 207 -37.51 4.78 28.65
N GLY A 208 -36.70 3.81 29.10
CA GLY A 208 -37.19 2.51 29.52
C GLY A 208 -38.29 2.69 30.57
N PRO A 209 -39.29 1.79 30.63
CA PRO A 209 -40.39 1.93 31.56
C PRO A 209 -39.85 1.89 32.99
N ILE A 210 -39.88 3.03 33.67
CA ILE A 210 -39.76 3.12 35.13
C ILE A 210 -41.16 2.83 35.69
N ILE A 211 -41.44 1.57 36.00
CA ILE A 211 -42.62 1.16 36.78
C ILE A 211 -42.14 -0.03 37.64
N SER A 212 -41.64 0.27 38.85
CA SER A 212 -42.28 0.14 40.18
C SER A 212 -42.22 -1.28 40.74
#